data_AF-A0A9W4WGW5-F1
#
_entry.id   AF-A0A9W4WGW5-F1
#
_cell.length_a   1.000
_cell.length_b   1.000
_cell.length_c   1.000
_cell.angle_alpha   90.00
_cell.angle_beta   90.00
_cell.angle_gamma   90.00
#
_symmetry.space_group_name_H-M   'P 1'
#
loop_
_entity.id
_entity.type
_entity.pdbx_description
1 polymer ?
#
loop_
_entity_poly.entity_id
_entity_poly.type
_entity_poly.pdbx_seq_one_letter_code
_entity_poly.pdbx_strand_id
1 'polypeptide(L)'
;AMFFFGAASAADDGKLSIFDPSLKPRNGSYPQYHSSDIRTLHASYFRKRWPEERAFHLANLRKSPGFHLVAQGADPLPPVPDAAGAFYKIEVVKDKREVKFRINDLPIFEFNDDKSTGPVIRDGRIGFRQMQPLVARYRNLQVWKL
;
A
#
# COMPACT_ATOMS: atom_id res chain seq x y z
N ALA A 1 4.20 -2.87 -8.00
CA ALA A 1 2.76 -2.87 -7.64
C ALA A 1 2.56 -2.14 -6.31
N MET A 2 1.32 -1.78 -5.98
CA MET A 2 1.00 -1.11 -4.73
C MET A 2 -0.42 -1.44 -4.26
N PHE A 3 -0.56 -1.67 -2.95
CA PHE A 3 -1.84 -1.90 -2.29
C PHE A 3 -2.12 -0.76 -1.30
N PHE A 4 -3.20 -0.03 -1.55
CA PHE A 4 -3.73 1.01 -0.65
C PHE A 4 -4.72 0.39 0.32
N PHE A 5 -4.71 0.86 1.57
CA PHE A 5 -5.67 0.43 2.60
C PHE A 5 -5.87 1.52 3.66
N GLY A 6 -7.03 1.51 4.31
CA GLY A 6 -7.44 2.57 5.24
C GLY A 6 -7.69 3.92 4.55
N ALA A 7 -8.01 3.89 3.25
CA ALA A 7 -8.18 5.11 2.46
C ALA A 7 -9.51 5.81 2.78
N ALA A 8 -9.43 7.08 3.20
CA ALA A 8 -10.58 7.94 3.51
C ALA A 8 -10.22 9.41 3.24
N SER A 9 -11.19 10.32 3.37
CA SER A 9 -10.88 11.76 3.42
C SER A 9 -9.80 12.05 4.48
N ALA A 10 -8.91 13.00 4.21
CA ALA A 10 -7.95 13.49 5.21
C ALA A 10 -8.64 14.42 6.24
N ALA A 11 -9.77 15.02 5.87
CA ALA A 11 -10.57 15.86 6.75
C ALA A 11 -11.45 15.02 7.68
N ASP A 12 -11.94 15.64 8.76
CA ASP A 12 -12.92 15.07 9.70
C ASP A 12 -12.59 13.66 10.20
N ASP A 13 -11.31 13.39 10.47
CA ASP A 13 -10.79 12.08 10.91
C ASP A 13 -11.09 10.92 9.92
N GLY A 14 -11.33 11.25 8.65
CA GLY A 14 -11.71 10.32 7.60
C GLY A 14 -13.12 9.75 7.73
N LYS A 15 -14.05 10.53 8.28
CA LYS A 15 -15.50 10.21 8.26
C LYS A 15 -16.06 10.11 6.84
N LEU A 16 -15.51 10.86 5.90
CA LEU A 16 -15.98 10.85 4.52
C LEU A 16 -15.28 9.79 3.69
N SER A 17 -16.06 9.12 2.84
CA SER A 17 -15.57 8.19 1.82
C SER A 17 -14.58 8.89 0.90
N ILE A 18 -13.60 8.15 0.36
CA ILE A 18 -12.74 8.68 -0.71
C ILE A 18 -13.55 9.07 -1.97
N PHE A 19 -14.77 8.58 -2.12
CA PHE A 19 -15.66 8.91 -3.25
C PHE A 19 -16.59 10.09 -2.97
N ASP A 20 -16.42 10.77 -1.84
CA ASP A 20 -17.19 11.97 -1.54
C ASP A 20 -16.95 13.06 -2.60
N PRO A 21 -18.00 13.68 -3.15
CA PRO A 21 -17.87 14.66 -4.23
C PRO A 21 -17.18 15.96 -3.81
N SER A 22 -17.02 16.22 -2.51
CA SER A 22 -16.26 17.37 -2.00
C SER A 22 -14.74 17.21 -2.17
N LEU A 23 -14.26 15.97 -2.39
CA LEU A 23 -12.85 15.69 -2.58
C LEU A 23 -12.38 15.99 -3.99
N LYS A 24 -11.13 16.41 -4.13
CA LYS A 24 -10.47 16.67 -5.41
C LYS A 24 -10.51 15.42 -6.30
N PRO A 25 -10.78 15.57 -7.61
CA PRO A 25 -10.80 14.46 -8.54
C PRO A 25 -9.40 13.82 -8.67
N ARG A 26 -9.38 12.51 -8.94
CA ARG A 26 -8.15 11.72 -9.06
C ARG A 26 -8.14 10.94 -10.38
N ASN A 27 -7.00 10.92 -11.05
CA ASN A 27 -6.82 10.32 -12.37
C ASN A 27 -5.70 9.25 -12.41
N GLY A 28 -5.24 8.79 -11.24
CA GLY A 28 -4.12 7.86 -11.15
C GLY A 28 -2.74 8.53 -11.04
N SER A 29 -2.65 9.86 -11.08
CA SER A 29 -1.40 10.57 -10.79
C SER A 29 -1.02 10.45 -9.32
N TYR A 30 0.19 9.98 -9.04
CA TYR A 30 0.57 9.57 -7.69
C TYR A 30 0.51 10.67 -6.61
N PRO A 31 0.89 11.93 -6.90
CA PRO A 31 0.76 13.04 -5.95
C PRO A 31 -0.66 13.24 -5.41
N GLN A 32 -1.69 12.87 -6.16
CA GLN A 32 -3.07 12.98 -5.70
C GLN A 32 -3.43 11.99 -4.58
N TYR A 33 -2.58 10.99 -4.33
CA TYR A 33 -2.79 9.98 -3.29
C TYR A 33 -1.89 10.16 -2.07
N HIS A 34 -0.82 10.95 -2.19
CA HIS A 34 0.11 11.19 -1.08
C HIS A 34 0.26 12.66 -0.66
N SER A 35 -0.15 13.58 -1.52
CA SER A 35 -0.04 15.03 -1.31
C SER A 35 -1.36 15.72 -1.69
N SER A 36 -2.48 15.17 -1.21
CA SER A 36 -3.82 15.72 -1.40
C SER A 36 -4.68 15.52 -0.14
N ASP A 37 -5.98 15.64 -0.31
CA ASP A 37 -7.09 15.61 0.64
C ASP A 37 -7.58 14.21 1.03
N ILE A 38 -6.76 13.16 0.86
CA ILE A 38 -7.06 11.81 1.35
C ILE A 38 -5.97 11.30 2.30
N ARG A 39 -6.36 10.53 3.31
CA ARG A 39 -5.45 9.72 4.13
C ARG A 39 -5.42 8.30 3.63
N THR A 40 -4.25 7.66 3.62
CA THR A 40 -4.12 6.25 3.26
C THR A 40 -2.77 5.66 3.67
N LEU A 41 -2.76 4.36 3.96
CA LEU A 41 -1.53 3.56 3.99
C LEU A 41 -1.35 2.89 2.63
N HIS A 42 -0.12 2.80 2.15
CA HIS A 42 0.17 2.16 0.88
C HIS A 42 1.43 1.31 0.95
N ALA A 43 1.24 0.01 0.73
CA ALA A 43 2.29 -0.98 0.67
C ALA A 43 2.70 -1.18 -0.79
N SER A 44 3.94 -0.81 -1.11
CA SER A 44 4.55 -1.07 -2.40
C SER A 44 5.37 -2.36 -2.34
N TYR A 45 5.17 -3.21 -3.34
CA TYR A 45 5.85 -4.50 -3.54
C TYR A 45 6.04 -4.70 -5.03
N PHE A 46 6.95 -5.59 -5.43
CA PHE A 46 7.39 -5.73 -6.82
C PHE A 46 7.80 -4.37 -7.41
N ARG A 47 8.71 -3.69 -6.72
CA ARG A 47 9.26 -2.38 -7.12
C ARG A 47 10.38 -2.61 -8.13
N LYS A 48 10.04 -2.72 -9.42
CA LYS A 48 10.99 -3.04 -10.50
C LYS A 48 10.93 -2.05 -11.67
N ARG A 49 10.39 -0.84 -11.46
CA ARG A 49 10.20 0.14 -12.54
C ARG A 49 11.53 0.78 -12.93
N TRP A 50 12.31 1.22 -11.96
CA TRP A 50 13.58 1.91 -12.20
C TRP A 50 14.79 0.99 -11.99
N PRO A 51 15.93 1.24 -12.67
CA PRO A 51 17.14 0.43 -12.51
C PRO A 51 17.58 0.26 -11.05
N GLU A 52 17.49 1.33 -10.26
CA GLU A 52 17.90 1.35 -8.86
C GLU A 52 16.98 0.47 -7.99
N GLU A 53 15.68 0.43 -8.31
CA GLU A 53 14.74 -0.46 -7.64
C GLU A 53 14.96 -1.94 -8.01
N ARG A 54 15.40 -2.22 -9.24
CA ARG A 54 15.75 -3.57 -9.69
C ARG A 54 17.08 -4.05 -9.12
N ALA A 55 18.01 -3.13 -8.82
CA ALA A 55 19.29 -3.47 -8.23
C ALA A 55 19.17 -3.89 -6.76
N PHE A 56 18.14 -3.41 -6.04
CA PHE A 56 17.91 -3.75 -4.63
C PHE A 56 16.42 -3.87 -4.30
N HIS A 57 15.94 -5.11 -4.23
CA HIS A 57 14.52 -5.41 -4.11
C HIS A 57 13.98 -5.12 -2.71
N LEU A 58 13.12 -4.11 -2.63
CA LEU A 58 12.50 -3.68 -1.38
C LEU A 58 10.99 -3.55 -1.53
N ALA A 59 10.29 -3.85 -0.44
CA ALA A 59 8.89 -3.49 -0.22
C ALA A 59 8.83 -2.37 0.82
N ASN A 60 8.00 -1.36 0.57
CA ASN A 60 7.88 -0.19 1.45
C ASN A 60 6.45 0.01 1.88
N LEU A 61 6.25 0.31 3.15
CA LEU A 61 5.02 0.89 3.67
C LEU A 61 5.19 2.40 3.79
N ARG A 62 4.21 3.12 3.27
CA ARG A 62 4.15 4.57 3.44
C ARG A 62 2.79 5.02 3.97
N LYS A 63 2.83 6.14 4.70
CA LYS A 63 1.64 6.81 5.25
C LYS A 63 1.45 8.16 4.55
N SER A 64 0.21 8.42 4.17
CA SER A 64 -0.21 9.65 3.51
C SER A 64 -1.39 10.30 4.28
N PRO A 65 -1.50 11.64 4.28
CA PRO A 65 -0.69 12.61 3.54
C PRO A 65 0.78 12.70 4.00
N GLY A 66 1.67 13.20 3.14
CA GLY A 66 3.09 13.46 3.45
C GLY A 66 4.08 12.42 2.93
N PHE A 67 3.60 11.32 2.36
CA PHE A 67 4.45 10.29 1.71
C PHE A 67 5.51 9.67 2.63
N HIS A 68 5.24 9.63 3.94
CA HIS A 68 6.20 9.21 4.96
C HIS A 68 6.55 7.72 4.80
N LEU A 69 7.83 7.39 4.73
CA LEU A 69 8.31 6.00 4.80
C LEU A 69 8.27 5.54 6.25
N VAL A 70 7.38 4.60 6.56
CA VAL A 70 7.14 4.19 7.95
C VAL A 70 7.60 2.76 8.25
N ALA A 71 7.76 1.93 7.21
CA ALA A 71 8.42 0.63 7.33
C ALA A 71 8.94 0.16 5.97
N GLN A 72 9.91 -0.75 5.98
CA GLN A 72 10.56 -1.30 4.80
C GLN A 72 11.09 -2.70 5.09
N GLY A 73 11.12 -3.55 4.07
CA GLY A 73 11.71 -4.88 4.13
C GLY A 73 12.17 -5.37 2.76
N ALA A 74 12.94 -6.46 2.72
CA ALA A 74 13.37 -7.10 1.48
C ALA A 74 12.16 -7.67 0.73
N ASP A 75 12.10 -7.47 -0.58
CA ASP A 75 11.04 -8.04 -1.43
C ASP A 75 11.52 -9.36 -2.04
N PRO A 76 10.97 -10.53 -1.61
CA PRO A 76 11.37 -11.84 -2.11
C PRO A 76 10.86 -12.14 -3.52
N LEU A 77 10.01 -11.28 -4.09
CA LEU A 77 9.40 -11.57 -5.39
C LEU A 77 10.47 -11.54 -6.51
N PRO A 78 10.63 -12.66 -7.22
CA PRO A 78 11.62 -12.76 -8.29
C PRO A 78 11.18 -11.95 -9.52
N PRO A 79 12.05 -11.74 -10.52
CA PRO A 79 11.61 -11.21 -11.81
C PRO A 79 10.59 -12.14 -12.49
N VAL A 80 9.87 -11.62 -13.49
CA VAL A 80 8.75 -12.35 -14.14
C VAL A 80 9.16 -13.71 -14.72
N PRO A 81 10.30 -13.89 -15.41
CA PRO A 81 10.70 -15.20 -15.93
C PRO A 81 10.84 -16.25 -14.83
N ASP A 82 11.44 -15.86 -13.72
CA ASP A 82 11.72 -16.75 -12.58
C ASP A 82 10.50 -16.98 -11.70
N ALA A 83 9.47 -16.13 -11.81
CA ALA A 83 8.19 -16.38 -11.16
C ALA A 83 7.44 -17.58 -11.76
N ALA A 84 7.76 -17.99 -13.00
CA ALA A 84 7.23 -19.20 -13.65
C ALA A 84 5.70 -19.36 -13.57
N GLY A 85 4.95 -18.25 -13.63
CA GLY A 85 3.49 -18.25 -13.53
C GLY A 85 2.92 -18.50 -12.12
N ALA A 86 3.78 -18.55 -11.09
CA ALA A 86 3.37 -18.73 -9.71
C ALA A 86 2.53 -17.56 -9.18
N PHE A 87 1.65 -17.87 -8.24
CA PHE A 87 0.94 -16.88 -7.43
C PHE A 87 1.56 -16.84 -6.04
N TYR A 88 1.75 -15.63 -5.53
CA TYR A 88 2.27 -15.38 -4.19
C TYR A 88 1.14 -14.89 -3.29
N LYS A 89 1.01 -15.46 -2.10
CA LYS A 89 0.01 -15.04 -1.11
C LYS A 89 0.50 -13.74 -0.48
N ILE A 90 -0.18 -12.63 -0.77
CA ILE A 90 0.01 -11.37 -0.07
C ILE A 90 -0.96 -11.34 1.11
N GLU A 91 -0.44 -11.09 2.31
CA GLU A 91 -1.24 -10.91 3.52
C GLU A 91 -0.96 -9.53 4.13
N VAL A 92 -2.03 -8.79 4.41
CA VAL A 92 -1.96 -7.49 5.09
C VAL A 92 -2.83 -7.57 6.34
N VAL A 93 -2.20 -7.49 7.50
CA VAL A 93 -2.90 -7.37 8.78
C VAL A 93 -2.91 -5.90 9.16
N LYS A 94 -4.10 -5.35 9.42
CA LYS A 94 -4.29 -3.98 9.90
C LYS A 94 -5.13 -4.01 11.18
N ASP A 95 -4.47 -3.99 12.33
CA ASP A 95 -5.14 -3.94 13.63
C ASP A 95 -4.89 -2.60 14.31
N LYS A 96 -5.91 -1.73 14.37
CA LYS A 96 -5.84 -0.42 15.03
C LYS A 96 -4.64 0.42 14.57
N ARG A 97 -3.49 0.37 15.25
CA ARG A 97 -2.25 1.10 14.93
C ARG A 97 -1.16 0.23 14.30
N GLU A 98 -1.36 -1.08 14.33
CA GLU A 98 -0.39 -2.08 13.88
C GLU A 98 -0.66 -2.49 12.44
N VAL A 99 0.42 -2.67 11.70
CA VAL A 99 0.43 -3.18 10.32
C VAL A 99 1.44 -4.30 10.23
N LYS A 100 1.05 -5.42 9.62
CA LYS A 100 1.98 -6.48 9.21
C LYS A 100 1.76 -6.81 7.75
N PHE A 101 2.85 -7.00 7.02
CA PHE A 101 2.83 -7.37 5.61
C PHE A 101 3.67 -8.61 5.39
N ARG A 102 3.08 -9.63 4.74
CA ARG A 102 3.73 -10.91 4.48
C ARG A 102 3.56 -11.33 3.03
N ILE A 103 4.55 -12.07 2.52
CA ILE A 103 4.50 -12.72 1.22
C ILE A 103 4.80 -14.20 1.42
N ASN A 104 3.87 -15.09 1.08
CA ASN A 104 3.97 -16.53 1.38
C ASN A 104 4.34 -16.79 2.85
N ASP A 105 3.65 -16.10 3.76
CA ASP A 105 3.85 -16.15 5.22
C ASP A 105 5.22 -15.65 5.72
N LEU A 106 6.17 -15.33 4.83
CA LEU A 106 7.42 -14.63 5.18
C LEU A 106 7.10 -13.20 5.64
N PRO A 107 7.46 -12.80 6.89
CA PRO A 107 7.34 -11.42 7.34
C PRO A 107 8.24 -10.50 6.53
N ILE A 108 7.66 -9.48 5.91
CA ILE A 108 8.42 -8.50 5.14
C ILE A 108 8.70 -7.26 5.98
N PHE A 109 7.65 -6.69 6.57
CA PHE A 109 7.78 -5.58 7.51
C PHE A 109 6.61 -5.55 8.49
N GLU A 110 6.86 -4.90 9.62
CA GLU A 110 5.86 -4.54 10.62
C GLU A 110 5.95 -3.04 10.91
N PHE A 111 4.83 -2.44 11.28
CA PHE A 111 4.77 -1.02 11.67
C PHE A 111 3.78 -0.84 12.82
N ASN A 112 4.18 -0.10 13.84
CA ASN A 112 3.34 0.32 14.94
C ASN A 112 3.27 1.86 14.93
N ASP A 113 2.10 2.41 14.58
CA ASP A 113 1.92 3.85 14.40
C ASP A 113 1.98 4.60 15.74
N ASP A 114 3.09 5.29 15.95
CA ASP A 114 3.39 6.13 17.11
C ASP A 114 2.84 7.56 16.98
N LYS A 115 2.15 7.87 15.87
CA LYS A 115 1.58 9.18 15.52
C LYS A 115 2.61 10.26 15.16
N SER A 116 3.89 9.92 15.00
CA SER A 116 4.93 10.87 14.55
C SER A 116 4.63 11.47 13.17
N THR A 117 3.89 10.73 12.34
CA THR A 117 3.44 11.12 10.99
C THR A 117 1.93 11.42 10.96
N GLY A 118 1.39 12.04 12.01
CA GLY A 118 -0.02 12.40 12.13
C GLY A 118 -0.94 11.29 12.70
N PRO A 119 -2.27 11.49 12.72
CA PRO A 119 -3.23 10.55 13.33
C PRO A 119 -3.16 9.14 12.75
N VAL A 120 -3.50 8.15 13.56
CA VAL A 120 -3.51 6.73 13.13
C VAL A 120 -4.54 6.53 12.02
N ILE A 121 -4.12 5.94 10.90
CA ILE A 121 -5.04 5.57 9.82
C ILE A 121 -5.85 4.35 10.25
N ARG A 122 -7.18 4.45 10.24
CA ARG A 122 -8.09 3.39 10.68
C ARG A 122 -8.73 2.66 9.50
N ASP A 123 -10.03 2.57 9.50
CA ASP A 123 -10.88 2.06 8.43
C ASP A 123 -10.81 2.94 7.19
N GLY A 124 -11.32 2.40 6.08
CA GLY A 124 -11.35 3.03 4.78
C GLY A 124 -11.38 2.02 3.65
N ARG A 125 -11.27 2.51 2.42
CA ARG A 125 -11.24 1.69 1.21
C ARG A 125 -9.86 1.04 1.03
N ILE A 126 -9.87 -0.06 0.28
CA ILE A 126 -8.66 -0.66 -0.30
C ILE A 126 -8.56 -0.33 -1.78
N GLY A 127 -7.36 -0.36 -2.34
CA GLY A 127 -7.14 -0.08 -3.76
C GLY A 127 -5.89 -0.75 -4.32
N PHE A 128 -5.95 -1.14 -5.59
CA PHE A 128 -4.82 -1.72 -6.31
C PHE A 128 -4.25 -0.70 -7.28
N ARG A 129 -2.94 -0.47 -7.22
CA ARG A 129 -2.23 0.43 -8.11
C ARG A 129 -1.08 -0.31 -8.80
N GLN A 130 -0.90 0.01 -10.07
CA GLN A 130 0.23 -0.41 -10.88
C GLN A 130 0.88 0.83 -11.51
N MET A 131 2.17 0.71 -11.80
CA MET A 131 2.87 1.66 -12.66
C MET A 131 3.07 0.98 -14.00
N GLN A 132 2.68 1.65 -15.09
CA GLN A 132 2.95 1.18 -16.44
C GLN A 132 4.46 0.90 -16.60
N PRO A 133 4.87 -0.19 -17.28
CA PRO A 133 4.07 -1.16 -18.04
C PRO A 133 3.77 -2.47 -17.28
N LEU A 134 3.66 -2.45 -15.95
CA LEU A 134 3.41 -3.67 -15.20
C LEU A 134 2.11 -4.36 -15.65
N VAL A 135 2.21 -5.64 -15.97
CA VAL A 135 1.07 -6.55 -16.16
C VAL A 135 1.13 -7.57 -15.03
N ALA A 136 0.06 -7.67 -14.23
CA ALA A 136 -0.04 -8.65 -13.16
C ALA A 136 -1.46 -9.21 -13.06
N ARG A 137 -1.58 -10.40 -12.47
CA ARG A 137 -2.86 -11.08 -12.22
C ARG A 137 -3.13 -11.12 -10.72
N TYR A 138 -4.35 -10.81 -10.31
CA TYR A 138 -4.82 -10.90 -8.94
C TYR A 138 -5.96 -11.91 -8.87
N ARG A 139 -6.01 -12.71 -7.81
CA ARG A 139 -7.11 -13.65 -7.56
C ARG A 139 -7.33 -13.82 -6.06
N ASN A 140 -8.50 -14.32 -5.69
CA ASN A 140 -8.84 -14.70 -4.31
C ASN A 140 -8.65 -13.58 -3.27
N LEU A 141 -9.07 -12.36 -3.61
CA LEU A 141 -9.15 -11.29 -2.61
C LEU A 141 -10.18 -11.67 -1.56
N GLN A 142 -9.75 -11.76 -0.31
CA GLN A 142 -10.59 -12.03 0.84
C GLN A 142 -10.28 -11.01 1.94
N VAL A 143 -11.31 -10.61 2.68
CA VAL A 143 -11.20 -9.68 3.81
C VAL A 143 -11.93 -10.29 4.99
N TRP A 144 -11.21 -10.44 6.10
CA TRP A 144 -11.71 -11.08 7.32
C TRP A 144 -11.66 -10.09 8.48
N LYS A 145 -12.53 -10.28 9.45
CA LYS A 145 -12.40 -9.61 10.75
C LYS A 145 -11.21 -10.24 11.50
N LEU A 146 -10.46 -9.39 12.21
CA LEU A 146 -9.43 -9.84 13.15
C LEU A 146 -10.04 -10.40 14.42
#